data_AF-A0A3C0NF18-F1
#
_entry.id   AF-A0A3C0NF18-F1
#
_cell.length_a   1.000
_cell.length_b   1.000
_cell.length_c   1.000
_cell.angle_alpha   90.00
_cell.angle_beta   90.00
_cell.angle_gamma   90.00
#
_symmetry.space_group_name_H-M   'P 1'
#
loop_
_entity.id
_entity.type
_entity.pdbx_description
1 polymer ?
#
loop_
_entity_poly.entity_id
_entity_poly.type
_entity_poly.pdbx_seq_one_letter_code
_entity_poly.pdbx_strand_id
1 'polypeptide(L)'
;MKTFFSVLTVITGTALTLALTGITPAQAITFNFDWNGTQGYSATGSFSYDENTAPAIFSESGLGQTQVLQSLNISFFDPFNNFIAAYNNVVNGISTANYFQFNFNTNTQEIFGTIDFGGEVAGDTYLKGTINTNLSLYQVPQSGSDVSVDSSAGTLTAQAVPEPTATLGLLLFGMAGITSQIKRQSKH
;
A
#
# COMPACT_ATOMS: atom_id res chain seq x y z
N MET A 1 16.56 71.54 -36.01
CA MET A 1 16.97 70.49 -35.03
C MET A 1 15.74 69.60 -34.84
N LYS A 2 15.70 68.40 -35.46
CA LYS A 2 16.13 67.07 -34.91
C LYS A 2 15.27 66.74 -33.67
N THR A 3 14.40 65.72 -33.64
CA THR A 3 14.59 64.27 -33.89
C THR A 3 13.25 63.55 -34.03
N PHE A 4 13.00 62.70 -35.04
CA PHE A 4 13.37 61.28 -35.24
C PHE A 4 12.56 60.24 -34.42
N PHE A 5 11.65 59.59 -35.15
CA PHE A 5 11.11 58.22 -35.13
C PHE A 5 11.12 57.33 -33.85
N SER A 6 9.96 56.70 -33.68
CA SER A 6 9.59 55.58 -32.84
C SER A 6 10.56 54.39 -32.88
N VAL A 7 10.84 53.79 -31.72
CA VAL A 7 11.16 52.36 -31.60
C VAL A 7 10.56 51.85 -30.29
N LEU A 8 9.39 51.22 -30.36
CA LEU A 8 8.86 50.39 -29.28
C LEU A 8 9.37 48.98 -29.52
N THR A 9 10.44 48.59 -28.82
CA THR A 9 10.97 47.22 -28.88
C THR A 9 9.99 46.29 -28.18
N VAL A 10 9.17 45.60 -28.96
CA VAL A 10 8.35 44.49 -28.48
C VAL A 10 9.28 43.29 -28.25
N ILE A 11 9.57 42.99 -26.98
CA ILE A 11 10.27 41.77 -26.59
C ILE A 11 9.28 40.61 -26.79
N THR A 12 9.51 39.78 -27.79
CA THR A 12 8.79 38.52 -27.99
C THR A 12 9.16 37.57 -26.84
N GLY A 13 8.27 37.44 -25.87
CA GLY A 13 8.37 36.42 -24.83
C GLY A 13 8.14 35.04 -25.44
N THR A 14 9.18 34.20 -25.48
CA THR A 14 9.04 32.76 -25.70
C THR A 14 8.29 32.16 -24.51
N ALA A 15 7.04 31.75 -24.74
CA ALA A 15 6.27 30.98 -23.77
C ALA A 15 6.90 29.59 -23.63
N LEU A 16 7.42 29.28 -22.43
CA LEU A 16 7.82 27.94 -22.05
C LEU A 16 6.56 27.12 -21.78
N THR A 17 6.14 26.31 -22.74
CA THR A 17 5.07 25.32 -22.54
C THR A 17 5.62 24.18 -21.69
N LEU A 18 5.44 24.26 -20.37
CA LEU A 18 5.61 23.12 -19.48
C LEU A 18 4.52 22.11 -19.84
N ALA A 19 4.90 21.02 -20.50
CA ALA A 19 4.03 19.86 -20.61
C ALA A 19 3.87 19.29 -19.19
N LEU A 20 2.75 19.61 -18.54
CA LEU A 20 2.29 18.84 -17.39
C LEU A 20 1.85 17.49 -17.93
N THR A 21 2.79 16.55 -18.06
CA THR A 21 2.44 15.14 -18.03
C THR A 21 1.77 14.92 -16.69
N GLY A 22 0.46 14.66 -16.68
CA GLY A 22 -0.27 14.35 -15.46
C GLY A 22 0.42 13.19 -14.77
N ILE A 23 1.06 13.47 -13.64
CA ILE A 23 1.51 12.44 -12.72
C ILE A 23 0.21 11.94 -12.11
N THR A 24 -0.34 10.84 -12.64
CA THR A 24 -1.38 10.13 -11.92
C THR A 24 -0.77 9.73 -10.59
N PRO A 25 -1.30 10.20 -9.45
CA PRO A 25 -0.81 9.71 -8.16
C PRO A 25 -0.91 8.18 -8.21
N ALA A 26 0.18 7.49 -7.90
CA ALA A 26 0.16 6.04 -7.79
C ALA A 26 -0.89 5.70 -6.72
N GLN A 27 -2.03 5.15 -7.13
CA GLN A 27 -3.04 4.68 -6.20
C GLN A 27 -2.57 3.30 -5.72
N ALA A 28 -1.78 3.32 -4.65
CA ALA A 28 -1.35 2.09 -4.00
C ALA A 28 -2.50 1.58 -3.14
N ILE A 29 -3.08 0.44 -3.51
CA ILE A 29 -4.06 -0.25 -2.68
C ILE A 29 -3.33 -1.14 -1.69
N THR A 30 -3.81 -1.20 -0.46
CA THR A 30 -3.26 -2.03 0.61
C THR A 30 -4.26 -3.08 1.04
N PHE A 31 -3.78 -4.30 1.27
CA PHE A 31 -4.54 -5.42 1.79
C PHE A 31 -3.92 -5.90 3.09
N ASN A 32 -4.75 -6.18 4.09
CA ASN A 32 -4.34 -6.92 5.28
C ASN A 32 -4.74 -8.37 5.13
N PHE A 33 -3.95 -9.28 5.68
CA PHE A 33 -4.27 -10.70 5.73
C PHE A 33 -3.89 -11.30 7.07
N ASP A 34 -4.64 -12.32 7.45
CA ASP A 34 -4.44 -13.05 8.70
C ASP A 34 -4.33 -14.55 8.43
N TRP A 35 -3.48 -15.19 9.22
CA TRP A 35 -3.36 -16.64 9.32
C TRP A 35 -3.60 -17.07 10.75
N ASN A 36 -4.35 -18.15 10.92
CA ASN A 36 -4.54 -18.79 12.22
C ASN A 36 -4.16 -20.27 12.12
N GLY A 37 -3.28 -20.70 13.01
CA GLY A 37 -2.88 -22.08 13.21
C GLY A 37 -3.88 -22.84 14.06
N THR A 38 -3.74 -24.18 14.07
CA THR A 38 -4.62 -25.07 14.85
C THR A 38 -4.23 -25.15 16.32
N GLN A 39 -3.00 -24.77 16.67
CA GLN A 39 -2.48 -24.72 18.05
C GLN A 39 -2.52 -23.31 18.66
N GLY A 40 -3.12 -22.34 17.96
CA GLY A 40 -3.33 -20.98 18.43
C GLY A 40 -2.24 -19.98 18.02
N TYR A 41 -1.18 -20.42 17.35
CA TYR A 41 -0.25 -19.47 16.73
C TYR A 41 -0.97 -18.70 15.61
N SER A 42 -0.56 -17.47 15.37
CA SER A 42 -1.16 -16.64 14.33
C SER A 42 -0.12 -15.80 13.61
N ALA A 43 -0.50 -15.32 12.43
CA ALA A 43 0.27 -14.34 11.69
C ALA A 43 -0.67 -13.25 11.16
N THR A 44 -0.21 -12.01 11.18
CA THR A 44 -0.90 -10.88 10.55
C THR A 44 0.06 -10.21 9.60
N GLY A 45 -0.41 -9.83 8.42
CA GLY A 45 0.43 -9.23 7.41
C GLY A 45 -0.32 -8.21 6.58
N SER A 46 0.45 -7.46 5.81
CA SER A 46 -0.07 -6.45 4.91
C SER A 46 0.78 -6.40 3.66
N PHE A 47 0.15 -6.17 2.52
CA PHE A 47 0.83 -5.97 1.26
C PHE A 47 0.15 -4.88 0.43
N SER A 48 0.90 -4.29 -0.49
CA SER A 48 0.38 -3.25 -1.38
C SER A 48 0.90 -3.37 -2.81
N TYR A 49 0.11 -2.88 -3.75
CA TYR A 49 0.47 -2.77 -5.17
C TYR A 49 -0.21 -1.55 -5.79
N ASP A 50 0.25 -1.10 -6.96
CA ASP A 50 -0.41 -0.03 -7.71
C ASP A 50 -1.60 -0.59 -8.49
N GLU A 51 -2.81 -0.18 -8.12
CA GLU A 51 -4.06 -0.72 -8.67
C GLU A 51 -4.25 -0.38 -10.16
N ASN A 52 -3.60 0.68 -10.65
CA ASN A 52 -3.75 1.12 -12.04
C ASN A 52 -2.93 0.30 -13.02
N THR A 53 -1.89 -0.36 -12.54
CA THR A 53 -0.90 -1.07 -13.37
C THR A 53 -0.89 -2.57 -13.13
N ALA A 54 -1.46 -3.05 -12.02
CA ALA A 54 -1.50 -4.47 -11.71
C ALA A 54 -2.37 -5.27 -12.70
N PRO A 55 -1.91 -6.46 -13.14
CA PRO A 55 -2.72 -7.38 -13.93
C PRO A 55 -3.80 -8.05 -13.06
N ALA A 56 -4.72 -8.78 -13.71
CA ALA A 56 -5.76 -9.58 -13.05
C ALA A 56 -5.20 -10.60 -12.04
N ILE A 57 -4.05 -11.19 -12.36
CA ILE A 57 -3.34 -12.17 -11.55
C ILE A 57 -1.85 -11.89 -11.68
N PHE A 58 -1.13 -11.90 -10.55
CA PHE A 58 0.33 -11.82 -10.57
C PHE A 58 0.96 -12.76 -9.53
N SER A 59 2.23 -13.09 -9.79
CA SER A 59 3.07 -13.92 -8.95
C SER A 59 4.43 -13.23 -8.81
N GLU A 60 4.98 -13.27 -7.59
CA GLU A 60 6.31 -12.75 -7.27
C GLU A 60 7.11 -13.84 -6.58
N SER A 61 8.40 -13.94 -6.88
CA SER A 61 9.25 -14.95 -6.25
C SER A 61 10.72 -14.57 -6.18
N GLY A 62 11.37 -15.04 -5.13
CA GLY A 62 12.81 -14.91 -4.94
C GLY A 62 13.25 -13.50 -4.51
N LEU A 63 14.56 -13.34 -4.42
CA LEU A 63 15.21 -12.11 -4.01
C LEU A 63 15.28 -11.10 -5.16
N GLY A 64 15.03 -9.82 -4.88
CA GLY A 64 15.24 -8.73 -5.83
C GLY A 64 13.96 -8.00 -6.26
N GLN A 65 14.03 -7.29 -7.39
CA GLN A 65 12.94 -6.43 -7.85
C GLN A 65 11.66 -7.22 -8.16
N THR A 66 10.55 -6.83 -7.53
CA THR A 66 9.21 -7.32 -7.86
C THR A 66 8.66 -6.63 -9.11
N GLN A 67 7.69 -7.24 -9.77
CA GLN A 67 7.06 -6.67 -10.96
C GLN A 67 5.86 -5.77 -10.63
N VAL A 68 5.11 -6.12 -9.59
CA VAL A 68 3.82 -5.51 -9.24
C VAL A 68 3.78 -5.13 -7.76
N LEU A 69 4.24 -6.02 -6.89
CA LEU A 69 4.11 -5.88 -5.44
C LEU A 69 5.03 -4.78 -4.90
N GLN A 70 4.48 -3.76 -4.22
CA GLN A 70 5.25 -2.63 -3.70
C GLN A 70 5.76 -2.87 -2.28
N SER A 71 4.98 -3.56 -1.46
CA SER A 71 5.37 -3.94 -0.11
C SER A 71 4.70 -5.22 0.33
N LEU A 72 5.36 -5.95 1.24
CA LEU A 72 4.77 -7.06 1.97
C LEU A 72 5.50 -7.19 3.31
N ASN A 73 4.73 -7.17 4.40
CA ASN A 73 5.20 -7.46 5.74
C ASN A 73 4.32 -8.51 6.41
N ILE A 74 4.90 -9.19 7.40
CA ILE A 74 4.22 -10.18 8.21
C ILE A 74 4.77 -10.15 9.64
N SER A 75 3.90 -10.34 10.61
CA SER A 75 4.19 -10.48 12.04
C SER A 75 3.62 -11.79 12.55
N PHE A 76 4.33 -12.45 13.46
CA PHE A 76 3.96 -13.74 14.04
C PHE A 76 3.71 -13.62 15.53
N PHE A 77 2.73 -14.38 16.03
CA PHE A 77 2.30 -14.36 17.42
C PHE A 77 2.14 -15.78 17.96
N ASP A 78 2.40 -15.94 19.26
CA ASP A 78 2.22 -17.20 19.97
C ASP A 78 0.74 -17.42 20.38
N PRO A 79 0.38 -18.58 20.95
CA PRO A 79 -1.00 -18.88 21.38
C PRO A 79 -1.57 -17.95 22.47
N PHE A 80 -0.72 -17.17 23.14
CA PHE A 80 -1.12 -16.17 24.12
C PHE A 80 -1.15 -14.76 23.53
N ASN A 81 -1.03 -14.65 22.20
CA ASN A 81 -0.96 -13.40 21.43
C ASN A 81 0.26 -12.54 21.78
N ASN A 82 1.35 -13.15 22.27
CA ASN A 82 2.62 -12.47 22.41
C ASN A 82 3.31 -12.40 21.04
N PHE A 83 3.91 -11.25 20.75
CA PHE A 83 4.72 -11.06 19.56
C PHE A 83 5.95 -11.98 19.55
N ILE A 84 6.17 -12.67 18.43
CA ILE A 84 7.35 -13.52 18.18
C ILE A 84 8.38 -12.76 17.35
N ALA A 85 7.99 -12.37 16.12
CA ALA A 85 8.88 -11.75 15.15
C ALA A 85 8.08 -11.03 14.05
N ALA A 86 8.74 -10.12 13.32
CA ALA A 86 8.19 -9.45 12.15
C ALA A 86 9.23 -9.33 11.04
N TYR A 87 8.77 -9.37 9.80
CA TYR A 87 9.60 -9.37 8.62
C TYR A 87 9.02 -8.46 7.55
N ASN A 88 9.89 -7.72 6.87
CA ASN A 88 9.55 -6.98 5.67
C ASN A 88 10.07 -7.76 4.47
N ASN A 89 9.25 -8.68 3.95
CA ASN A 89 9.63 -9.51 2.81
C ASN A 89 9.74 -8.71 1.52
N VAL A 90 8.98 -7.63 1.34
CA VAL A 90 9.11 -6.69 0.22
C VAL A 90 9.09 -5.25 0.72
N VAL A 91 10.07 -4.45 0.30
CA VAL A 91 10.20 -3.03 0.62
C VAL A 91 10.46 -2.24 -0.67
N ASN A 92 9.59 -1.27 -0.97
CA ASN A 92 9.70 -0.40 -2.15
C ASN A 92 9.89 -1.19 -3.47
N GLY A 93 9.11 -2.26 -3.64
CA GLY A 93 9.20 -3.12 -4.83
C GLY A 93 10.44 -4.01 -4.89
N ILE A 94 11.09 -4.26 -3.75
CA ILE A 94 12.27 -5.13 -3.65
C ILE A 94 12.02 -6.20 -2.61
N SER A 95 11.94 -7.46 -3.05
CA SER A 95 11.96 -8.64 -2.20
C SER A 95 13.31 -8.81 -1.53
N THR A 96 13.29 -9.09 -0.23
CA THR A 96 14.46 -9.26 0.65
C THR A 96 14.76 -10.72 0.99
N ALA A 97 13.89 -11.65 0.60
CA ALA A 97 13.95 -13.07 0.94
C ALA A 97 14.23 -13.93 -0.30
N ASN A 98 15.18 -14.86 -0.19
CA ASN A 98 15.61 -15.77 -1.26
C ASN A 98 14.53 -16.76 -1.71
N TYR A 99 13.68 -17.19 -0.80
CA TYR A 99 12.63 -18.20 -1.02
C TYR A 99 11.24 -17.59 -1.13
N PHE A 100 11.13 -16.26 -1.11
CA PHE A 100 9.88 -15.54 -1.20
C PHE A 100 9.00 -16.10 -2.32
N GLN A 101 7.73 -16.34 -2.01
CA GLN A 101 6.72 -16.74 -2.97
C GLN A 101 5.40 -16.06 -2.60
N PHE A 102 4.79 -15.39 -3.56
CA PHE A 102 3.52 -14.70 -3.39
C PHE A 102 2.70 -14.78 -4.68
N ASN A 103 1.39 -15.03 -4.58
CA ASN A 103 0.48 -14.98 -5.71
C ASN A 103 -0.83 -14.33 -5.28
N PHE A 104 -1.36 -13.44 -6.12
CA PHE A 104 -2.59 -12.72 -5.82
C PHE A 104 -3.48 -12.54 -7.05
N ASN A 105 -4.79 -12.68 -6.85
CA ASN A 105 -5.81 -12.42 -7.84
C ASN A 105 -6.53 -11.12 -7.49
N THR A 106 -6.33 -10.08 -8.29
CA THR A 106 -6.89 -8.74 -8.03
C THR A 106 -8.41 -8.69 -8.24
N ASN A 107 -8.99 -9.63 -9.01
CA ASN A 107 -10.43 -9.72 -9.22
C ASN A 107 -11.15 -10.36 -8.03
N THR A 108 -10.62 -11.46 -7.49
CA THR A 108 -11.22 -12.15 -6.34
C THR A 108 -10.70 -11.63 -5.00
N GLN A 109 -9.62 -10.84 -5.02
CA GLN A 109 -8.92 -10.34 -3.85
C GLN A 109 -8.39 -11.47 -2.95
N GLU A 110 -7.89 -12.53 -3.56
CA GLU A 110 -7.43 -13.72 -2.84
C GLU A 110 -5.93 -13.96 -3.08
N ILE A 111 -5.22 -14.23 -1.99
CA ILE A 111 -3.90 -14.86 -2.05
C ILE A 111 -4.12 -16.34 -2.40
N PHE A 112 -3.34 -16.88 -3.31
CA PHE A 112 -3.48 -18.27 -3.75
C PHE A 112 -2.14 -18.98 -3.98
N GLY A 113 -2.20 -20.28 -4.24
CA GLY A 113 -1.02 -21.07 -4.61
C GLY A 113 -0.05 -21.25 -3.44
N THR A 114 1.24 -21.39 -3.76
CA THR A 114 2.29 -21.53 -2.76
C THR A 114 2.74 -20.18 -2.24
N ILE A 115 2.95 -20.09 -0.92
CA ILE A 115 3.52 -18.92 -0.26
C ILE A 115 4.76 -19.30 0.56
N ASP A 116 5.62 -18.30 0.79
CA ASP A 116 6.76 -18.38 1.69
C ASP A 116 7.05 -16.96 2.23
N PHE A 117 6.64 -16.71 3.48
CA PHE A 117 6.71 -15.40 4.14
C PHE A 117 7.44 -15.50 5.48
N GLY A 118 8.22 -14.48 5.84
CA GLY A 118 8.99 -14.47 7.09
C GLY A 118 10.49 -14.49 6.86
N GLY A 119 11.22 -15.00 7.85
CA GLY A 119 12.69 -15.04 7.83
C GLY A 119 13.27 -16.35 7.27
N GLU A 120 14.60 -16.37 7.10
CA GLU A 120 15.33 -17.44 6.38
C GLU A 120 16.58 -17.92 7.10
N VAL A 121 16.95 -17.27 8.22
CA VAL A 121 18.19 -17.58 8.96
C VAL A 121 17.89 -18.21 10.31
N ALA A 122 18.92 -18.80 10.92
CA ALA A 122 18.81 -19.40 12.25
C ALA A 122 18.24 -18.40 13.28
N GLY A 123 17.18 -18.83 13.97
CA GLY A 123 16.40 -18.02 14.90
C GLY A 123 15.12 -17.43 14.30
N ASP A 124 14.94 -17.52 12.97
CA ASP A 124 13.77 -16.95 12.31
C ASP A 124 12.51 -17.81 12.41
N THR A 125 11.39 -17.14 12.17
CA THR A 125 10.06 -17.73 12.01
C THR A 125 9.54 -17.43 10.60
N TYR A 126 8.93 -18.41 9.94
CA TYR A 126 8.34 -18.23 8.62
C TYR A 126 7.09 -19.10 8.41
N LEU A 127 6.19 -18.61 7.58
CA LEU A 127 4.96 -19.27 7.18
C LEU A 127 5.07 -19.72 5.72
N LYS A 128 4.86 -21.02 5.49
CA LYS A 128 5.03 -21.63 4.17
C LYS A 128 3.97 -22.68 3.90
N GLY A 129 3.64 -22.83 2.62
CA GLY A 129 2.84 -23.94 2.12
C GLY A 129 1.93 -23.51 0.99
N THR A 130 0.84 -24.24 0.78
CA THR A 130 -0.14 -23.96 -0.27
C THR A 130 -1.47 -23.54 0.36
N ILE A 131 -1.97 -22.37 -0.04
CA ILE A 131 -3.25 -21.83 0.39
C ILE A 131 -4.37 -22.86 0.15
N ASN A 132 -5.30 -22.98 1.11
CA ASN A 132 -6.43 -23.92 1.13
C ASN A 132 -6.04 -25.41 1.08
N THR A 133 -4.78 -25.74 1.30
CA THR A 133 -4.29 -27.13 1.33
C THR A 133 -3.55 -27.42 2.63
N ASN A 134 -2.41 -26.75 2.84
CA ASN A 134 -1.61 -26.86 4.05
C ASN A 134 -0.71 -25.64 4.15
N LEU A 135 -0.90 -24.87 5.22
CA LEU A 135 0.05 -23.84 5.64
C LEU A 135 0.63 -24.25 6.99
N SER A 136 1.94 -24.09 7.13
CA SER A 136 2.67 -24.44 8.33
C SER A 136 3.59 -23.30 8.74
N LEU A 137 3.57 -22.99 10.03
CA LEU A 137 4.51 -22.08 10.68
C LEU A 137 5.74 -22.88 11.10
N TYR A 138 6.90 -22.39 10.73
CA TYR A 138 8.18 -22.99 11.02
C TYR A 138 9.06 -22.07 11.86
N GLN A 139 9.93 -22.68 12.66
CA GLN A 139 11.06 -22.02 13.30
C GLN A 139 12.36 -22.64 12.78
N VAL A 140 13.33 -21.79 12.46
CA VAL A 140 14.66 -22.19 12.00
C VAL A 140 15.57 -22.33 13.21
N PRO A 141 15.94 -23.54 13.64
CA PRO A 141 16.84 -23.72 14.77
C PRO A 141 18.28 -23.31 14.42
N GLN A 142 19.13 -23.14 15.45
CA GLN A 142 20.57 -22.89 15.27
C GLN A 142 21.30 -24.07 14.60
N SER A 143 20.73 -25.28 14.68
CA SER A 143 21.22 -26.48 14.02
C SER A 143 20.09 -27.49 13.80
N GLY A 144 20.23 -28.33 12.79
CA GLY A 144 19.23 -29.34 12.42
C GLY A 144 18.26 -28.85 11.34
N SER A 145 17.13 -29.55 11.22
CA SER A 145 16.06 -29.21 10.27
C SER A 145 15.04 -28.27 10.91
N ASP A 146 14.39 -27.45 10.09
CA ASP A 146 13.31 -26.58 10.51
C ASP A 146 12.19 -27.35 11.21
N VAL A 147 11.62 -26.73 12.24
CA VAL A 147 10.59 -27.33 13.08
C VAL A 147 9.26 -26.69 12.76
N SER A 148 8.28 -27.48 12.33
CA SER A 148 6.89 -27.02 12.23
C SER A 148 6.31 -26.88 13.63
N VAL A 149 5.89 -25.67 13.99
CA VAL A 149 5.34 -25.36 15.32
C VAL A 149 3.82 -25.30 15.33
N ASP A 150 3.21 -25.00 14.19
CA ASP A 150 1.76 -25.02 14.01
C ASP A 150 1.44 -25.16 12.51
N SER A 151 0.23 -25.61 12.21
CA SER A 151 -0.28 -25.73 10.84
C SER A 151 -1.78 -25.53 10.80
N SER A 152 -2.31 -25.24 9.61
CA SER A 152 -3.74 -25.24 9.34
C SER A 152 -4.02 -25.63 7.89
N ALA A 153 -5.29 -25.95 7.59
CA ALA A 153 -5.75 -26.14 6.21
C ALA A 153 -5.62 -24.86 5.35
N GLY A 154 -5.34 -23.71 5.98
CA GLY A 154 -4.59 -22.63 5.36
C GLY A 154 -5.41 -21.64 4.54
N THR A 155 -6.43 -21.01 5.12
CA THR A 155 -7.03 -19.80 4.52
C THR A 155 -6.22 -18.57 4.92
N LEU A 156 -5.84 -17.74 3.95
CA LEU A 156 -5.48 -16.34 4.20
C LEU A 156 -6.63 -15.47 3.72
N THR A 157 -7.25 -14.72 4.63
CA THR A 157 -8.31 -13.78 4.27
C THR A 157 -7.69 -12.42 4.02
N ALA A 158 -7.51 -12.05 2.75
CA ALA A 158 -7.07 -10.70 2.38
C ALA A 158 -8.27 -9.74 2.37
N GLN A 159 -8.12 -8.57 2.99
CA GLN A 159 -9.15 -7.53 3.01
C GLN A 159 -8.52 -6.19 2.62
N ALA A 160 -9.12 -5.53 1.64
CA ALA A 160 -8.71 -4.19 1.24
C ALA A 160 -8.86 -3.22 2.42
N VAL A 161 -7.82 -2.43 2.68
CA VAL A 161 -7.87 -1.34 3.66
C VAL A 161 -8.58 -0.15 3.00
N PRO A 162 -9.72 0.33 3.54
CA PRO A 162 -10.43 1.45 2.94
C PRO A 162 -9.57 2.71 2.91
N GLU A 163 -9.51 3.37 1.74
CA GLU A 163 -8.95 4.71 1.64
C GLU A 163 -9.65 5.66 2.61
N PRO A 164 -8.92 6.53 3.34
CA PRO A 164 -9.56 7.55 4.15
C PRO A 164 -10.39 8.43 3.22
N THR A 165 -11.71 8.34 3.33
CA THR A 165 -12.62 9.17 2.53
C THR A 165 -12.36 10.62 2.93
N ALA A 166 -11.65 11.36 2.07
CA ALA A 166 -11.57 12.80 2.18
C ALA A 166 -12.97 13.35 1.91
N THR A 167 -13.79 13.44 2.96
CA THR A 167 -15.06 14.14 2.92
C THR A 167 -14.75 15.60 2.61
N LEU A 168 -14.76 15.94 1.32
CA LEU A 168 -14.57 17.30 0.81
C LEU A 168 -15.58 18.22 1.49
N GLY A 169 -15.08 19.05 2.40
CA GLY A 169 -15.83 20.15 2.98
C GLY A 169 -16.15 21.20 1.92
N LEU A 170 -17.21 20.98 1.14
CA LEU A 170 -17.94 22.05 0.46
C LEU A 170 -18.75 22.82 1.50
N LEU A 171 -18.11 23.71 2.26
CA LEU A 171 -18.81 24.81 2.90
C LEU A 171 -19.04 25.91 1.86
N LEU A 172 -20.08 25.71 1.04
CA LEU A 172 -20.77 26.77 0.33
C LEU A 172 -21.55 27.59 1.35
N PHE A 173 -20.96 28.68 1.87
CA PHE A 173 -21.73 29.77 2.44
C PHE A 173 -21.47 31.05 1.64
N GLY A 174 -22.30 31.23 0.61
CA GLY A 174 -22.66 32.57 0.19
C GLY A 174 -23.47 33.23 1.29
N MET A 175 -23.07 34.43 1.70
CA MET A 175 -24.02 35.41 2.25
C MET A 175 -23.84 36.72 1.52
N ALA A 176 -24.88 37.04 0.77
CA ALA A 176 -25.08 38.25 0.01
C ALA A 176 -25.00 39.49 0.89
N GLY A 177 -24.38 40.54 0.33
CA GLY A 177 -24.50 41.88 0.86
C GLY A 177 -25.95 42.37 0.79
N ILE A 178 -26.48 42.81 1.92
CA ILE A 178 -27.63 43.71 1.98
C ILE A 178 -27.25 44.84 2.93
N THR A 179 -26.67 45.90 2.37
CA THR A 179 -26.58 47.20 3.04
C THR A 179 -27.93 47.91 2.88
N SER A 180 -28.79 47.84 3.88
CA SER A 180 -29.95 48.74 3.97
C SER A 180 -29.60 49.93 4.88
N GLN A 181 -29.08 50.99 4.27
CA GLN A 181 -29.25 52.34 4.83
C GLN A 181 -30.62 52.86 4.37
N ILE A 182 -31.44 53.35 5.32
CA ILE A 182 -32.21 54.62 5.24
C ILE A 182 -33.04 54.77 6.52
N LYS A 183 -32.54 55.69 7.38
CA LYS A 183 -33.20 56.90 7.88
C LYS A 183 -34.49 56.75 8.71
N ARG A 184 -34.40 57.16 9.98
CA ARG A 184 -35.49 57.89 10.67
C ARG A 184 -34.93 59.09 11.42
N GLN A 185 -35.46 60.26 11.08
CA GLN A 185 -35.25 61.52 11.77
C GLN A 185 -36.03 61.54 13.09
N SER A 186 -35.52 62.25 14.09
CA SER A 186 -36.38 63.05 14.98
C SER A 186 -35.66 64.35 15.36
N LYS A 187 -36.18 65.48 14.86
CA LYS A 187 -36.06 66.78 15.51
C LYS A 187 -37.12 66.84 16.61
N HIS A 188 -36.74 67.33 17.79
CA HIS A 188 -37.48 68.38 18.46
C HIS A 188 -36.51 69.33 19.16
#